data_AF-A0A7G6X1S3-F1
#
_entry.id   AF-A0A7G6X1S3-F1
#
_cell.length_a   1.000
_cell.length_b   1.000
_cell.length_c   1.000
_cell.angle_alpha   90.00
_cell.angle_beta   90.00
_cell.angle_gamma   90.00
#
_symmetry.space_group_name_H-M   'P 1'
#
loop_
_entity.id
_entity.type
_entity.pdbx_description
1 polymer ?
#
loop_
_entity_poly.entity_id
_entity_poly.type
_entity_poly.pdbx_seq_one_letter_code
_entity_poly.pdbx_strand_id
1 'polypeptide(L)'
;MNNAPKWSFQVREISAAMSLLNHADTVLGDFEFAARSLEPLLTVWSIGAEKLLKLTAGFIHTETHQTWPSKSEMVNDYGHDIARLDDRCRGLFRERLSLATSPGIIEDCLTETETNPLINGLMQTLTRYAKSGRFYNLDHLADSPQIEDSPADLWEVTQQKILAHNPAILAKIGGTQSEYEEARSEMYGESREAARTWRNLYHRAWVQGVCGPTAKQMSYELGRPSAS
;
A
#
# COMPACT_ATOMS: atom_id res chain seq x y z
N MET A 1 29.88 -17.60 -13.16
CA MET A 1 28.51 -17.52 -12.60
C MET A 1 27.63 -16.91 -13.67
N ASN A 2 26.59 -17.62 -14.12
CA ASN A 2 25.63 -17.07 -15.08
C ASN A 2 24.91 -15.88 -14.41
N ASN A 3 25.19 -14.67 -14.85
CA ASN A 3 24.44 -13.49 -14.41
C ASN A 3 23.03 -13.61 -14.96
N ALA A 4 22.08 -13.95 -14.09
CA ALA A 4 20.68 -13.97 -14.45
C ALA A 4 20.29 -12.60 -15.04
N PRO A 5 19.45 -12.56 -16.10
CA PRO A 5 19.09 -11.30 -16.72
C PRO A 5 18.26 -10.43 -15.76
N LYS A 6 18.40 -9.10 -15.83
CA LYS A 6 17.74 -8.16 -14.91
C LYS A 6 16.22 -8.38 -14.79
N TRP A 7 15.56 -8.74 -15.89
CA TRP A 7 14.11 -9.03 -15.89
C TRP A 7 13.72 -10.16 -14.94
N SER A 8 14.61 -11.14 -14.70
CA SER A 8 14.32 -12.26 -13.80
C SER A 8 14.24 -11.82 -12.33
N PHE A 9 15.01 -10.79 -11.95
CA PHE A 9 14.91 -10.18 -10.63
C PHE A 9 13.65 -9.32 -10.51
N GLN A 10 13.31 -8.56 -11.56
CA GLN A 10 12.09 -7.76 -11.60
C GLN A 10 10.84 -8.61 -11.43
N VAL A 11 10.72 -9.71 -12.18
CA VAL A 11 9.58 -10.64 -12.05
C VAL A 11 9.49 -11.21 -10.64
N ARG A 12 10.60 -11.67 -10.05
CA ARG A 12 10.61 -12.19 -8.67
C ARG A 12 10.15 -11.15 -7.65
N GLU A 13 10.61 -9.91 -7.80
CA GLU A 13 10.21 -8.81 -6.92
C GLU A 13 8.73 -8.44 -7.09
N ILE A 14 8.20 -8.47 -8.32
CA ILE A 14 6.76 -8.28 -8.58
C ILE A 14 5.95 -9.40 -7.92
N SER A 15 6.31 -10.66 -8.14
CA SER A 15 5.61 -11.79 -7.53
C SER A 15 5.67 -11.74 -6.01
N ALA A 16 6.80 -11.33 -5.42
CA ALA A 16 6.94 -11.14 -3.98
C ALA A 16 6.04 -10.01 -3.47
N ALA A 17 6.03 -8.85 -4.15
CA ALA A 17 5.15 -7.73 -3.79
C ALA A 17 3.68 -8.15 -3.81
N MET A 18 3.26 -8.86 -4.86
CA MET A 18 1.88 -9.29 -4.97
C MET A 18 1.50 -10.39 -3.99
N SER A 19 2.38 -11.35 -3.74
CA SER A 19 2.15 -12.37 -2.73
C SER A 19 1.93 -11.76 -1.34
N LEU A 20 2.75 -10.77 -0.98
CA LEU A 20 2.63 -10.05 0.29
C LEU A 20 1.33 -9.23 0.37
N LEU A 21 0.98 -8.50 -0.68
CA LEU A 21 -0.26 -7.70 -0.73
C LEU A 21 -1.53 -8.58 -0.75
N ASN A 22 -1.47 -9.74 -1.39
CA ASN A 22 -2.58 -10.70 -1.35
C ASN A 22 -2.72 -11.33 0.04
N HIS A 23 -1.60 -11.62 0.71
CA HIS A 23 -1.64 -12.09 2.09
C HIS A 23 -2.16 -11.01 3.05
N ALA A 24 -1.80 -9.74 2.83
CA ALA A 24 -2.37 -8.62 3.58
C ALA A 24 -3.91 -8.57 3.45
N ASP A 25 -4.44 -8.79 2.24
CA ASP A 25 -5.87 -8.85 1.97
C ASP A 25 -6.56 -10.02 2.70
N THR A 26 -5.90 -11.19 2.78
CA THR A 26 -6.37 -12.33 3.58
C THR A 26 -6.39 -12.01 5.07
N VAL A 27 -5.28 -11.50 5.62
CA VAL A 27 -5.20 -11.15 7.05
C VAL A 27 -6.22 -10.07 7.41
N LEU A 28 -6.49 -9.11 6.52
CA LEU A 28 -7.50 -8.08 6.72
C LEU A 28 -8.94 -8.64 6.61
N GLY A 29 -9.16 -9.65 5.78
CA GLY A 29 -10.44 -10.36 5.69
C GLY A 29 -10.75 -11.21 6.93
N ASP A 30 -9.72 -11.80 7.53
CA ASP A 30 -9.81 -12.62 8.75
C ASP A 30 -9.50 -11.80 10.02
N PHE A 31 -9.56 -10.47 9.94
CA PHE A 31 -9.10 -9.58 11.00
C PHE A 31 -10.07 -9.59 12.18
N GLU A 32 -9.79 -10.39 13.19
CA GLU A 32 -10.67 -10.55 14.35
C GLU A 32 -10.32 -9.58 15.49
N PHE A 33 -9.04 -9.48 15.84
CA PHE A 33 -8.55 -8.64 16.92
C PHE A 33 -7.21 -8.00 16.58
N ALA A 34 -7.13 -6.67 16.69
CA ALA A 34 -5.90 -5.91 16.41
C ALA A 34 -4.70 -6.43 17.20
N ALA A 35 -4.90 -6.80 18.47
CA ALA A 35 -3.85 -7.33 19.34
C ALA A 35 -3.15 -8.59 18.79
N ARG A 36 -3.81 -9.35 17.89
CA ARG A 36 -3.25 -10.58 17.29
C ARG A 36 -2.88 -10.38 15.82
N SER A 37 -3.70 -9.63 15.08
CA SER A 37 -3.63 -9.60 13.63
C SER A 37 -2.94 -8.36 13.06
N LEU A 38 -2.75 -7.29 13.86
CA LEU A 38 -2.18 -6.04 13.35
C LEU A 38 -0.70 -6.17 12.99
N GLU A 39 0.12 -6.79 13.83
CA GLU A 39 1.56 -6.94 13.58
C GLU A 39 1.84 -7.76 12.29
N PRO A 40 1.22 -8.95 12.09
CA PRO A 40 1.34 -9.67 10.82
C PRO A 40 0.84 -8.86 9.62
N LEU A 41 -0.32 -8.19 9.75
CA LEU A 41 -0.90 -7.36 8.68
C LEU A 41 0.07 -6.26 8.25
N LEU A 42 0.55 -5.44 9.19
CA LEU A 42 1.45 -4.32 8.91
C LEU A 42 2.79 -4.82 8.36
N THR A 43 3.27 -5.99 8.79
CA THR A 43 4.47 -6.63 8.24
C THR A 43 4.33 -6.89 6.76
N VAL A 44 3.33 -7.68 6.37
CA VAL A 44 3.21 -8.08 4.96
C VAL A 44 2.77 -6.91 4.09
N TRP A 45 1.90 -6.04 4.59
CA TRP A 45 1.42 -4.91 3.82
C TRP A 45 2.51 -3.86 3.59
N SER A 46 3.28 -3.49 4.62
CA SER A 46 4.34 -2.49 4.44
C SER A 46 5.41 -2.95 3.45
N ILE A 47 5.85 -4.20 3.54
CA ILE A 47 6.87 -4.75 2.64
C ILE A 47 6.31 -4.88 1.21
N GLY A 48 5.08 -5.37 1.06
CA GLY A 48 4.41 -5.50 -0.23
C GLY A 48 4.22 -4.16 -0.92
N ALA A 49 3.75 -3.15 -0.18
CA ALA A 49 3.56 -1.80 -0.68
C ALA A 49 4.89 -1.15 -1.07
N GLU A 50 5.90 -1.21 -0.20
CA GLU A 50 7.23 -0.66 -0.49
C GLU A 50 7.82 -1.26 -1.78
N LYS A 51 7.73 -2.59 -1.96
CA LYS A 51 8.21 -3.26 -3.18
C LYS A 51 7.45 -2.78 -4.42
N LEU A 52 6.12 -2.77 -4.39
CA LEU A 52 5.30 -2.33 -5.54
C LEU A 52 5.63 -0.89 -5.95
N LEU A 53 5.73 0.00 -4.97
CA LEU A 53 6.06 1.41 -5.18
C LEU A 53 7.47 1.59 -5.76
N LYS A 54 8.46 0.89 -5.20
CA LYS A 54 9.85 0.92 -5.71
C LYS A 54 9.96 0.37 -7.12
N LEU A 55 9.25 -0.71 -7.43
CA LEU A 55 9.19 -1.27 -8.78
C LEU A 55 8.57 -0.25 -9.75
N THR A 56 7.46 0.37 -9.37
CA THR A 56 6.77 1.39 -10.17
C THR A 56 7.69 2.56 -10.49
N ALA A 57 8.29 3.17 -9.47
CA ALA A 57 9.24 4.27 -9.64
C ALA A 57 10.48 3.84 -10.44
N GLY A 58 10.99 2.63 -10.19
CA GLY A 58 12.15 2.07 -10.89
C GLY A 58 11.90 1.83 -12.38
N PHE A 59 10.72 1.37 -12.78
CA PHE A 59 10.36 1.23 -14.19
C PHE A 59 10.25 2.59 -14.89
N ILE A 60 9.60 3.57 -14.26
CA ILE A 60 9.50 4.93 -14.78
C ILE A 60 10.90 5.57 -14.90
N HIS A 61 11.75 5.37 -13.90
CA HIS A 61 13.12 5.85 -13.93
C HIS A 61 13.91 5.19 -15.07
N THR A 62 13.77 3.87 -15.26
CA THR A 62 14.44 3.13 -16.34
C THR A 62 14.00 3.60 -17.72
N GLU A 63 12.72 3.89 -17.90
CA GLU A 63 12.22 4.45 -19.16
C GLU A 63 12.88 5.79 -19.48
N THR A 64 13.08 6.62 -18.45
CA THR A 64 13.60 7.98 -18.60
C THR A 64 15.13 8.01 -18.73
N HIS A 65 15.84 7.14 -18.00
CA HIS A 65 17.31 7.19 -17.87
C HIS A 65 18.02 5.97 -18.47
N GLN A 66 17.28 5.04 -19.07
CA GLN A 66 17.77 3.79 -19.67
C GLN A 66 18.57 2.88 -18.71
N THR A 67 18.49 3.15 -17.41
CA THR A 67 19.21 2.47 -16.35
C THR A 67 18.29 2.28 -15.14
N TRP A 68 18.52 1.23 -14.36
CA TRP A 68 17.79 1.04 -13.11
C TRP A 68 18.34 2.01 -12.05
N PRO A 69 17.50 2.54 -11.12
CA PRO A 69 17.98 3.39 -10.05
C PRO A 69 19.17 2.80 -9.31
N SER A 70 20.16 3.64 -9.01
CA SER A 70 21.32 3.24 -8.22
C SER A 70 20.93 2.84 -6.81
N LYS A 71 21.83 2.13 -6.11
CA LYS A 71 21.62 1.80 -4.69
C LYS A 71 21.38 3.05 -3.84
N SER A 72 22.09 4.15 -4.14
CA SER A 72 21.92 5.42 -3.43
C SER A 72 20.51 5.97 -3.60
N GLU A 73 19.99 6.02 -4.83
CA GLU A 73 18.62 6.47 -5.11
C GLU A 73 17.58 5.56 -4.44
N MET A 74 17.78 4.24 -4.51
CA MET A 74 16.88 3.27 -3.88
C MET A 74 16.80 3.40 -2.36
N VAL A 75 17.91 3.78 -1.70
CA VAL A 75 17.99 3.93 -0.24
C VAL A 75 17.56 5.32 0.21
N ASN A 76 18.07 6.38 -0.44
CA ASN A 76 17.90 7.75 0.03
C ASN A 76 16.62 8.39 -0.52
N ASP A 77 16.35 8.20 -1.81
CA ASP A 77 15.23 8.87 -2.47
C ASP A 77 13.95 8.04 -2.33
N TYR A 78 14.04 6.72 -2.50
CA TYR A 78 12.87 5.85 -2.40
C TYR A 78 12.65 5.38 -0.96
N GLY A 79 13.72 4.95 -0.27
CA GLY A 79 13.73 4.73 1.18
C GLY A 79 12.64 3.79 1.70
N HIS A 80 12.29 3.94 2.97
CA HIS A 80 11.20 3.21 3.65
C HIS A 80 9.98 4.09 3.93
N ASP A 81 9.96 5.29 3.33
CA ASP A 81 8.86 6.24 3.47
C ASP A 81 7.78 5.94 2.44
N ILE A 82 6.89 5.01 2.79
CA ILE A 82 5.85 4.49 1.89
C ILE A 82 4.90 5.60 1.44
N ALA A 83 4.50 6.50 2.34
CA ALA A 83 3.61 7.61 2.03
C ALA A 83 4.26 8.60 1.06
N ARG A 84 5.52 8.97 1.30
CA ARG A 84 6.27 9.83 0.37
C ARG A 84 6.49 9.17 -0.98
N LEU A 85 6.77 7.87 -1.00
CA LEU A 85 7.00 7.13 -2.23
C LEU A 85 5.71 6.93 -3.04
N ASP A 86 4.58 6.73 -2.37
CA ASP A 86 3.24 6.71 -2.98
C ASP A 86 2.90 8.06 -3.60
N ASP A 87 3.09 9.17 -2.88
CA ASP A 87 2.87 10.52 -3.42
C ASP A 87 3.76 10.79 -4.65
N ARG A 88 5.04 10.39 -4.57
CA ARG A 88 5.96 10.47 -5.72
C ARG A 88 5.44 9.69 -6.92
N CYS A 89 5.02 8.45 -6.73
CA CYS A 89 4.47 7.64 -7.83
C CYS A 89 3.22 8.28 -8.44
N ARG A 90 2.31 8.80 -7.62
CA ARG A 90 1.12 9.53 -8.09
C ARG A 90 1.50 10.80 -8.86
N GLY A 91 2.51 11.55 -8.41
CA GLY A 91 3.11 12.66 -9.15
C GLY A 91 3.60 12.24 -10.53
N LEU A 92 4.41 11.17 -10.59
CA LEU A 92 4.90 10.61 -11.85
C LEU A 92 3.77 10.14 -12.76
N PHE A 93 2.67 9.61 -12.21
CA PHE A 93 1.51 9.25 -13.03
C PHE A 93 0.89 10.46 -13.70
N ARG A 94 0.68 11.56 -12.95
CA ARG A 94 0.14 12.82 -13.50
C ARG A 94 1.02 13.39 -14.61
N GLU A 95 2.33 13.43 -14.40
CA GLU A 95 3.30 13.91 -15.39
C GLU A 95 3.32 13.08 -16.68
N ARG A 96 2.93 11.80 -16.58
CA ARG A 96 3.02 10.83 -17.67
C ARG A 96 1.65 10.39 -18.20
N LEU A 97 0.58 11.10 -17.86
CA LEU A 97 -0.78 10.77 -18.29
C LEU A 97 -0.90 10.66 -19.82
N SER A 98 -0.20 11.52 -20.57
CA SER A 98 -0.21 11.51 -22.03
C SER A 98 0.38 10.23 -22.66
N LEU A 99 1.11 9.42 -21.87
CA LEU A 99 1.67 8.14 -22.31
C LEU A 99 0.70 6.97 -22.06
N ALA A 100 -0.41 7.20 -21.35
CA ALA A 100 -1.42 6.19 -21.11
C ALA A 100 -2.18 5.85 -22.39
N THR A 101 -2.55 4.58 -22.56
CA THR A 101 -3.46 4.14 -23.62
C THR A 101 -4.87 4.73 -23.43
N SER A 102 -5.28 4.94 -22.18
CA SER A 102 -6.53 5.62 -21.83
C SER A 102 -6.28 6.51 -20.61
N PRO A 103 -5.88 7.79 -20.81
CA PRO A 103 -5.55 8.72 -19.73
C PRO A 103 -6.69 8.89 -18.71
N GLY A 104 -7.93 9.00 -19.17
CA GLY A 104 -9.11 9.18 -18.30
C GLY A 104 -9.27 8.08 -17.24
N ILE A 105 -8.92 6.83 -17.55
CA ILE A 105 -8.97 5.72 -16.57
C ILE A 105 -8.00 5.99 -15.40
N ILE A 106 -6.84 6.56 -15.69
CA ILE A 106 -5.83 6.86 -14.67
C ILE A 106 -6.23 8.10 -13.88
N GLU A 107 -6.80 9.12 -14.53
CA GLU A 107 -7.35 10.30 -13.87
C GLU A 107 -8.47 9.94 -12.88
N ASP A 108 -9.38 9.05 -13.29
CA ASP A 108 -10.45 8.55 -12.43
C ASP A 108 -9.86 7.80 -11.21
N CYS A 109 -8.90 6.90 -11.44
CA CYS A 109 -8.25 6.15 -10.36
C CYS A 109 -7.44 7.05 -9.40
N LEU A 110 -6.78 8.08 -9.92
CA LEU A 110 -6.07 9.08 -9.12
C LEU A 110 -7.07 9.85 -8.25
N THR A 111 -8.16 10.32 -8.85
CA THR A 111 -9.23 11.05 -8.15
C THR A 111 -9.85 10.19 -7.05
N GLU A 112 -10.22 8.94 -7.35
CA GLU A 112 -10.76 7.99 -6.38
C GLU A 112 -9.78 7.76 -5.21
N THR A 113 -8.49 7.59 -5.52
CA THR A 113 -7.45 7.37 -4.50
C THR A 113 -7.22 8.61 -3.63
N GLU A 114 -7.25 9.81 -4.22
CA GLU A 114 -7.01 11.08 -3.52
C GLU A 114 -8.19 11.53 -2.67
N THR A 115 -9.41 11.22 -3.11
CA THR A 115 -10.64 11.56 -2.40
C THR A 115 -11.00 10.55 -1.32
N ASN A 116 -10.43 9.33 -1.35
CA ASN A 116 -10.63 8.34 -0.30
C ASN A 116 -9.93 8.79 1.00
N PRO A 117 -10.68 9.05 2.09
CA PRO A 117 -10.13 9.63 3.32
C PRO A 117 -9.21 8.67 4.10
N LEU A 118 -9.22 7.38 3.78
CA LEU A 118 -8.51 6.34 4.52
C LEU A 118 -7.11 6.11 3.97
N ILE A 119 -6.91 6.25 2.66
CA ILE A 119 -5.66 5.86 1.99
C ILE A 119 -4.46 6.59 2.57
N ASN A 120 -4.57 7.89 2.84
CA ASN A 120 -3.46 8.63 3.47
C ASN A 120 -3.11 8.06 4.85
N GLY A 121 -4.11 7.81 5.71
CA GLY A 121 -3.90 7.23 7.05
C GLY A 121 -3.26 5.84 7.00
N LEU A 122 -3.69 5.01 6.03
CA LEU A 122 -3.08 3.71 5.78
C LEU A 122 -1.60 3.86 5.37
N MET A 123 -1.28 4.73 4.40
CA MET A 123 0.10 4.93 3.96
C MET A 123 1.01 5.47 5.07
N GLN A 124 0.49 6.34 5.95
CA GLN A 124 1.22 6.83 7.12
C GLN A 124 1.48 5.72 8.14
N THR A 125 0.47 4.90 8.44
CA THR A 125 0.61 3.73 9.31
C THR A 125 1.69 2.77 8.79
N LEU A 126 1.65 2.45 7.48
CA LEU A 126 2.64 1.59 6.84
C LEU A 126 4.04 2.21 6.87
N THR A 127 4.15 3.52 6.66
CA THR A 127 5.43 4.26 6.75
C THR A 127 6.03 4.17 8.14
N ARG A 128 5.22 4.40 9.16
CA ARG A 128 5.65 4.32 10.56
C ARG A 128 6.16 2.92 10.88
N TYR A 129 5.40 1.90 10.46
CA TYR A 129 5.78 0.52 10.64
C TYR A 129 7.10 0.19 9.92
N ALA A 130 7.26 0.60 8.66
CA ALA A 130 8.44 0.32 7.84
C ALA A 130 9.72 0.98 8.38
N LYS A 131 9.65 2.22 8.86
CA LYS A 131 10.82 2.97 9.34
C LYS A 131 11.33 2.50 10.69
N SER A 132 10.44 2.31 11.66
CA SER A 132 10.84 2.06 13.05
C SER A 132 9.79 1.34 13.90
N GLY A 133 8.59 1.12 13.38
CA GLY A 133 7.48 0.56 14.18
C GLY A 133 7.62 -0.91 14.56
N ARG A 134 8.37 -1.71 13.77
CA ARG A 134 8.60 -3.15 14.02
C ARG A 134 9.17 -3.48 15.40
N PHE A 135 9.88 -2.53 15.99
CA PHE A 135 10.52 -2.70 17.29
C PHE A 135 9.99 -1.71 18.32
N TYR A 136 8.89 -0.99 18.05
CA TYR A 136 8.35 0.04 18.95
C TYR A 136 8.17 -0.45 20.38
N ASN A 137 7.49 -1.60 20.55
CA ASN A 137 7.26 -2.18 21.87
C ASN A 137 8.56 -2.71 22.50
N LEU A 138 9.48 -3.26 21.72
CA LEU A 138 10.77 -3.74 22.24
C LEU A 138 11.66 -2.58 22.70
N ASP A 139 11.65 -1.46 21.99
CA ASP A 139 12.39 -0.25 22.34
C ASP A 139 11.84 0.36 23.64
N HIS A 140 10.52 0.31 23.84
CA HIS A 140 9.90 0.69 25.12
C HIS A 140 10.36 -0.22 26.27
N LEU A 141 10.40 -1.54 26.05
CA LEU A 141 10.91 -2.50 27.03
C LEU A 141 12.42 -2.36 27.29
N ALA A 142 13.15 -1.76 26.37
CA ALA A 142 14.59 -1.49 26.50
C ALA A 142 14.90 -0.11 27.12
N ASP A 143 13.91 0.54 27.77
CA ASP A 143 14.02 1.88 28.35
C ASP A 143 14.44 2.97 27.34
N SER A 144 14.17 2.76 26.05
CA SER A 144 14.47 3.68 24.96
C SER A 144 13.23 3.94 24.09
N PRO A 145 12.13 4.44 24.67
CA PRO A 145 10.88 4.63 23.93
C PRO A 145 11.08 5.58 22.74
N GLN A 146 10.48 5.21 21.61
CA GLN A 146 10.43 6.09 20.45
C GLN A 146 9.50 7.28 20.73
N ILE A 147 9.79 8.44 20.14
CA ILE A 147 9.03 9.69 20.38
C ILE A 147 7.74 9.70 19.55
N GLU A 148 7.79 9.13 18.35
CA GLU A 148 6.67 9.10 17.42
C GLU A 148 5.63 8.05 17.80
N ASP A 149 4.35 8.34 17.52
CA ASP A 149 3.20 7.47 17.76
C ASP A 149 3.43 6.03 17.28
N SER A 150 2.88 5.05 17.98
CA SER A 150 3.03 3.66 17.56
C SER A 150 2.27 3.38 16.25
N PRO A 151 2.66 2.37 15.47
CA PRO A 151 1.85 1.91 14.35
C PRO A 151 0.41 1.53 14.74
N ALA A 152 0.21 1.06 15.98
CA ALA A 152 -1.12 0.72 16.48
C ALA A 152 -1.99 1.96 16.71
N ASP A 153 -1.42 3.03 17.24
CA ASP A 153 -2.12 4.30 17.45
C ASP A 153 -2.52 4.92 16.09
N LEU A 154 -1.62 4.90 15.10
CA LEU A 154 -1.92 5.40 13.76
C LEU A 154 -2.99 4.55 13.05
N TRP A 155 -2.97 3.23 13.26
CA TRP A 155 -4.02 2.34 12.78
C TRP A 155 -5.36 2.72 13.42
N GLU A 156 -5.41 2.91 14.73
CA GLU A 156 -6.62 3.31 15.44
C GLU A 156 -7.17 4.64 14.96
N VAL A 157 -6.31 5.66 14.78
CA VAL A 157 -6.69 6.95 14.20
C VAL A 157 -7.30 6.77 12.79
N THR A 158 -6.78 5.83 12.00
CA THR A 158 -7.35 5.50 10.69
C THR A 158 -8.72 4.84 10.83
N GLN A 159 -8.91 3.93 11.78
CA GLN A 159 -10.22 3.31 12.06
C GLN A 159 -11.24 4.33 12.58
N GLN A 160 -10.83 5.28 13.43
CA GLN A 160 -11.71 6.35 13.91
C GLN A 160 -12.23 7.24 12.77
N LYS A 161 -11.42 7.46 11.72
CA LYS A 161 -11.90 8.16 10.51
C LYS A 161 -13.00 7.39 9.80
N ILE A 162 -12.94 6.06 9.76
CA ILE A 162 -14.02 5.23 9.17
C ILE A 162 -15.33 5.49 9.93
N LEU A 163 -15.28 5.46 11.26
CA LEU A 163 -16.45 5.69 12.10
C LEU A 163 -17.02 7.11 11.94
N ALA A 164 -16.14 8.11 11.83
CA ALA A 164 -16.55 9.50 11.63
C ALA A 164 -17.28 9.72 10.28
N HIS A 165 -16.90 8.98 9.24
CA HIS A 165 -17.53 9.06 7.91
C HIS A 165 -18.71 8.10 7.74
N ASN A 166 -18.86 7.11 8.63
CA ASN A 166 -19.91 6.10 8.57
C ASN A 166 -20.71 6.05 9.89
N PRO A 167 -21.63 7.00 10.13
CA PRO A 167 -22.45 7.03 11.35
C PRO A 167 -23.27 5.75 11.58
N ALA A 168 -23.62 5.04 10.51
CA ALA A 168 -24.32 3.75 10.59
C ALA A 168 -23.47 2.66 11.26
N ILE A 169 -22.17 2.60 10.95
CA ILE A 169 -21.23 1.67 11.61
C ILE A 169 -21.08 2.07 13.08
N LEU A 170 -20.91 3.36 13.36
CA LEU A 170 -20.75 3.88 14.73
C LEU A 170 -21.95 3.54 15.63
N ALA A 171 -23.18 3.65 15.11
CA ALA A 171 -24.40 3.36 15.87
C ALA A 171 -24.46 1.90 16.37
N LYS A 172 -23.86 0.96 15.63
CA LYS A 172 -23.84 -0.47 15.97
C LYS A 172 -22.85 -0.81 17.10
N ILE A 173 -21.83 0.03 17.34
CA ILE A 173 -20.77 -0.25 18.33
C ILE A 173 -21.31 -0.33 19.76
N GLY A 174 -22.32 0.47 20.11
CA GLY A 174 -22.94 0.48 21.43
C GLY A 174 -24.10 -0.50 21.61
N GLY A 175 -24.38 -1.35 20.62
CA GLY A 175 -25.51 -2.26 20.59
C GLY A 175 -25.23 -3.61 21.26
N THR A 176 -25.91 -4.63 20.76
CA THR A 176 -25.70 -6.04 21.12
C THR A 176 -24.35 -6.56 20.64
N GLN A 177 -23.93 -7.72 21.15
CA GLN A 177 -22.71 -8.41 20.70
C GLN A 177 -22.72 -8.65 19.17
N SER A 178 -23.87 -9.03 18.61
CA SER A 178 -24.02 -9.26 17.17
C SER A 178 -23.86 -7.97 16.36
N GLU A 179 -24.42 -6.85 16.84
CA GLU A 179 -24.29 -5.55 16.18
C GLU A 179 -22.83 -5.04 16.25
N TYR A 180 -22.15 -5.25 17.38
CA TYR A 180 -20.74 -4.92 17.52
C TYR A 180 -19.86 -5.73 16.54
N GLU A 181 -20.12 -7.03 16.40
CA GLU A 181 -19.41 -7.89 15.46
C GLU A 181 -19.64 -7.46 14.01
N GLU A 182 -20.87 -7.09 13.66
CA GLU A 182 -21.23 -6.54 12.36
C GLU A 182 -20.52 -5.20 12.09
N ALA A 183 -20.53 -4.27 13.06
CA ALA A 183 -19.84 -2.99 12.96
C ALA A 183 -18.35 -3.17 12.70
N ARG A 184 -17.73 -4.12 13.40
CA ARG A 184 -16.32 -4.46 13.24
C ARG A 184 -16.03 -5.02 11.84
N SER A 185 -16.87 -5.95 11.36
CA SER A 185 -16.76 -6.52 10.02
C SER A 185 -16.86 -5.43 8.94
N GLU A 186 -17.83 -4.53 9.05
CA GLU A 186 -18.01 -3.41 8.13
C GLU A 186 -16.81 -2.45 8.15
N MET A 187 -16.31 -2.10 9.34
CA MET A 187 -15.15 -1.22 9.49
C MET A 187 -13.88 -1.78 8.83
N TYR A 188 -13.62 -3.09 8.96
CA TYR A 188 -12.50 -3.73 8.25
C TYR A 188 -12.78 -3.90 6.76
N GLY A 189 -14.04 -4.06 6.36
CA GLY A 189 -14.48 -3.97 4.97
C GLY A 189 -14.07 -2.65 4.32
N GLU A 190 -14.31 -1.52 4.98
CA GLU A 190 -13.90 -0.18 4.51
C GLU A 190 -12.37 -0.05 4.37
N SER A 191 -11.62 -0.58 5.34
CA SER A 191 -10.15 -0.62 5.27
C SER A 191 -9.66 -1.44 4.07
N ARG A 192 -10.32 -2.57 3.80
CA ARG A 192 -10.00 -3.46 2.68
C ARG A 192 -10.34 -2.83 1.35
N GLU A 193 -11.45 -2.11 1.26
CA GLU A 193 -11.83 -1.40 0.05
C GLU A 193 -10.87 -0.25 -0.26
N ALA A 194 -10.47 0.54 0.74
CA ALA A 194 -9.43 1.55 0.55
C ALA A 194 -8.09 0.94 0.06
N ALA A 195 -7.70 -0.22 0.60
CA ALA A 195 -6.52 -0.95 0.13
C ALA A 195 -6.67 -1.43 -1.34
N ARG A 196 -7.87 -1.81 -1.76
CA ARG A 196 -8.18 -2.21 -3.14
C ARG A 196 -8.18 -1.02 -4.09
N THR A 197 -8.83 0.09 -3.75
CA THR A 197 -8.78 1.35 -4.52
C THR A 197 -7.33 1.75 -4.76
N TRP A 198 -6.51 1.78 -3.70
CA TRP A 198 -5.08 2.07 -3.81
C TRP A 198 -4.35 1.10 -4.75
N ARG A 199 -4.51 -0.22 -4.58
CA ARG A 199 -3.88 -1.21 -5.48
C ARG A 199 -4.36 -1.10 -6.92
N ASN A 200 -5.63 -0.78 -7.14
CA ASN A 200 -6.23 -0.65 -8.47
C ASN A 200 -5.57 0.49 -9.24
N LEU A 201 -5.28 1.63 -8.61
CA LEU A 201 -4.54 2.72 -9.25
C LEU A 201 -3.20 2.22 -9.84
N TYR A 202 -2.38 1.53 -9.05
CA TYR A 202 -1.08 1.03 -9.51
C TYR A 202 -1.22 -0.02 -10.61
N HIS A 203 -2.15 -0.97 -10.46
CA HIS A 203 -2.45 -1.96 -11.49
C HIS A 203 -2.85 -1.27 -12.81
N ARG A 204 -3.75 -0.29 -12.76
CA ARG A 204 -4.19 0.45 -13.94
C ARG A 204 -3.06 1.27 -14.55
N ALA A 205 -2.23 1.93 -13.75
CA ALA A 205 -1.08 2.70 -14.24
C ALA A 205 -0.10 1.83 -15.03
N TRP A 206 0.15 0.60 -14.57
CA TRP A 206 0.99 -0.36 -15.31
C TRP A 206 0.31 -0.83 -16.59
N VAL A 207 -0.94 -1.28 -16.52
CA VAL A 207 -1.71 -1.78 -17.68
C VAL A 207 -1.87 -0.72 -18.77
N GLN A 208 -2.11 0.54 -18.38
CA GLN A 208 -2.29 1.63 -19.33
C GLN A 208 -0.97 2.12 -19.95
N GLY A 209 0.19 1.72 -19.41
CA GLY A 209 1.50 2.06 -19.95
C GLY A 209 2.12 3.35 -19.41
N VAL A 210 1.51 3.97 -18.40
CA VAL A 210 2.07 5.17 -17.73
C VAL A 210 3.47 4.88 -17.17
N CYS A 211 3.66 3.65 -16.69
CA CYS A 211 4.92 3.18 -16.11
C CYS A 211 5.98 2.75 -17.15
N GLY A 212 5.69 2.89 -18.44
CA GLY A 212 6.56 2.49 -19.55
C GLY A 212 6.25 1.10 -20.12
N PRO A 213 6.81 0.75 -21.29
CA PRO A 213 6.48 -0.48 -22.01
C PRO A 213 6.84 -1.75 -21.25
N THR A 214 7.96 -1.78 -20.52
CA THR A 214 8.37 -2.95 -19.74
C THR A 214 7.40 -3.23 -18.58
N ALA A 215 7.00 -2.22 -17.83
CA ALA A 215 6.00 -2.37 -16.76
C ALA A 215 4.65 -2.83 -17.32
N LYS A 216 4.23 -2.29 -18.47
CA LYS A 216 3.02 -2.73 -19.17
C LYS A 216 3.10 -4.19 -19.61
N GLN A 217 4.24 -4.62 -20.15
CA GLN A 217 4.45 -6.02 -20.53
C GLN A 217 4.40 -6.95 -19.31
N MET A 218 4.90 -6.50 -18.16
CA MET A 218 4.90 -7.27 -16.90
C MET A 218 3.62 -7.13 -16.08
N SER A 219 2.63 -6.34 -16.52
CA SER A 219 1.44 -6.04 -15.71
C SER A 219 0.58 -7.27 -15.43
N TYR A 220 0.72 -8.36 -16.21
CA TYR A 220 0.01 -9.61 -15.96
C TYR A 220 0.44 -10.27 -14.64
N GLU A 221 1.67 -10.02 -14.17
CA GLU A 221 2.18 -10.53 -12.88
C GLU A 221 1.53 -9.83 -11.68
N LEU A 222 0.91 -8.66 -11.87
CA LEU A 222 0.21 -7.96 -10.79
C LEU A 222 -1.06 -8.71 -10.34
N GLY A 223 -1.63 -9.55 -11.22
CA GLY A 223 -2.98 -10.05 -11.04
C GLY A 223 -4.02 -8.91 -11.06
N ARG A 224 -5.30 -9.25 -11.21
CA ARG A 224 -6.37 -8.26 -10.96
C ARG A 224 -6.60 -8.18 -9.45
N PRO A 225 -6.74 -6.98 -8.86
CA PRO A 225 -7.35 -6.87 -7.54
C PRO A 225 -8.72 -7.57 -7.60
N SER A 226 -8.95 -8.54 -6.71
CA SER A 226 -10.18 -9.32 -6.70
C SER A 226 -11.39 -8.41 -6.56
N ALA A 227 -12.35 -8.48 -7.48
CA ALA A 227 -13.66 -7.86 -7.30
C ALA A 227 -14.49 -8.71 -6.33
N SER A 228 -15.25 -8.06 -5.45
CA SER A 228 -16.30 -8.68 -4.64
C SER A 228 -17.44 -9.21 -5.50
#